data_AF-A0A7W1K7X4-F1
#
_entry.id   AF-A0A7W1K7X4-F1
#
_cell.length_a   1.000
_cell.length_b   1.000
_cell.length_c   1.000
_cell.angle_alpha   90.00
_cell.angle_beta   90.00
_cell.angle_gamma   90.00
#
_symmetry.space_group_name_H-M   'P 1'
#
loop_
_entity.id
_entity.type
_entity.pdbx_description
1 polymer ?
#
loop_
_entity_poly.entity_id
_entity_poly.type
_entity_poly.pdbx_seq_one_letter_code
_entity_poly.pdbx_strand_id
1 'polypeptide(L)' 'MSDVAPTAGALIATLPAGYRPRNAQLFAVAMNAPPEAGRVDVYADGRVVWFAGPGGAANYTSLSGISFWTD' A
#
# COMPACT_ATOMS: atom_id res chain seq x y z
N MET A 1 9.90 19.04 11.05
CA MET A 1 9.23 17.73 11.22
C MET A 1 10.29 16.67 10.98
N SER A 2 10.69 15.94 12.01
CA SER A 2 11.55 14.76 11.86
C SER A 2 10.73 13.69 11.15
N ASP A 3 11.11 13.35 9.92
CA ASP A 3 10.40 12.40 9.08
C ASP A 3 10.54 11.00 9.70
N VAL A 4 9.48 10.54 10.38
CA VAL A 4 9.41 9.20 10.93
C VAL A 4 9.15 8.28 9.75
N ALA A 5 10.09 7.39 9.43
CA ALA A 5 9.91 6.40 8.38
C ALA A 5 8.55 5.70 8.56
N PRO A 6 7.75 5.56 7.49
CA PRO A 6 6.43 4.96 7.58
C PRO A 6 6.52 3.57 8.23
N THR A 7 5.69 3.33 9.23
CA THR A 7 5.63 2.03 9.91
C THR A 7 4.80 1.07 9.07
N ALA A 8 5.20 -0.22 9.02
CA ALA A 8 4.37 -1.24 8.40
C ALA A 8 2.95 -1.24 9.02
N GLY A 9 1.92 -1.32 8.17
CA GLY A 9 0.53 -1.12 8.59
C GLY A 9 0.06 0.34 8.55
N ALA A 10 0.86 1.26 8.01
CA ALA A 10 0.45 2.65 7.86
C ALA A 10 -0.64 2.82 6.79
N LEU A 11 -1.65 3.64 7.12
CA LEU A 11 -2.62 4.15 6.15
C LEU A 11 -1.91 5.18 5.24
N ILE A 12 -1.88 4.93 3.94
CA ILE A 12 -1.20 5.80 2.97
C ILE A 12 -2.17 6.54 2.06
N ALA A 13 -3.41 6.05 1.91
CA ALA A 13 -4.48 6.73 1.18
C ALA A 13 -5.86 6.21 1.61
N THR A 14 -6.90 6.97 1.26
CA THR A 14 -8.30 6.57 1.43
C THR A 14 -9.04 6.78 0.12
N LEU A 15 -9.71 5.73 -0.35
CA LEU A 15 -10.54 5.76 -1.55
C LEU A 15 -11.96 6.25 -1.22
N PRO A 16 -12.50 7.20 -2.01
CA PRO A 16 -13.90 7.60 -1.90
C PRO A 16 -14.86 6.44 -2.18
N ALA A 17 -16.11 6.59 -1.73
CA ALA A 17 -17.18 5.67 -2.15
C ALA A 17 -17.29 5.64 -3.69
N GLY A 18 -17.53 4.47 -4.27
CA GLY A 18 -17.55 4.25 -5.73
C GLY A 18 -16.18 3.94 -6.36
N TYR A 19 -15.08 4.10 -5.61
CA TYR A 19 -13.72 3.76 -6.08
C TYR A 19 -13.10 2.59 -5.31
N ARG A 20 -13.90 1.86 -4.54
CA ARG A 20 -13.44 0.80 -3.62
C ARG A 20 -13.66 -0.57 -4.25
N PRO A 21 -12.79 -1.55 -3.99
CA PRO A 21 -13.06 -2.92 -4.40
C PRO A 21 -14.15 -3.54 -3.53
N ARG A 22 -14.86 -4.53 -4.06
CA ARG A 22 -15.84 -5.32 -3.30
C ARG A 22 -15.23 -6.14 -2.15
N ASN A 23 -14.04 -6.70 -2.38
CA ASN A 23 -13.27 -7.47 -1.41
C ASN A 23 -11.86 -6.91 -1.29
N ALA A 24 -11.22 -7.08 -0.14
CA ALA A 24 -9.85 -6.62 0.06
C ALA A 24 -8.90 -7.20 -1.02
N GLN A 25 -8.11 -6.34 -1.65
CA GLN A 25 -7.14 -6.70 -2.67
C GLN A 25 -5.73 -6.47 -2.14
N LEU A 26 -4.85 -7.47 -2.29
CA LEU A 26 -3.47 -7.42 -1.80
C LEU A 26 -2.53 -7.44 -3.00
N PHE A 27 -1.63 -6.45 -3.08
CA PHE A 27 -0.70 -6.29 -4.19
C PHE A 27 0.74 -6.35 -3.68
N ALA A 28 1.57 -7.19 -4.31
CA ALA A 28 3.02 -7.08 -4.18
C ALA A 28 3.50 -5.87 -4.97
N VAL A 29 4.34 -5.04 -4.38
CA VAL A 29 4.80 -3.76 -4.94
C VAL A 29 6.31 -3.64 -4.88
N ALA A 30 6.90 -2.97 -5.86
CA ALA A 30 8.33 -2.71 -5.88
C ALA A 30 8.71 -1.59 -4.90
N MET A 31 9.81 -1.78 -4.18
CA MET A 31 10.41 -0.83 -3.24
C MET A 31 11.83 -0.46 -3.67
N ASN A 32 12.30 0.72 -3.30
CA ASN A 32 13.65 1.17 -3.64
C ASN A 32 14.73 0.80 -2.61
N ALA A 33 14.46 -0.19 -1.74
CA ALA A 33 15.41 -0.69 -0.76
C ALA A 33 15.34 -2.23 -0.72
N PRO A 34 16.45 -2.94 -0.47
CA PRO A 34 16.45 -4.40 -0.36
C PRO A 34 15.67 -4.90 0.88
N PRO A 35 14.90 -6.00 0.76
CA PRO A 35 14.44 -6.63 -0.47
C PRO A 35 13.43 -5.71 -1.15
N GLU A 36 13.55 -5.59 -2.48
CA GLU A 36 12.84 -4.61 -3.33
C GLU A 36 11.32 -4.87 -3.46
N ALA A 37 10.71 -5.52 -2.47
CA ALA A 37 9.31 -5.91 -2.47
C ALA A 37 8.63 -5.54 -1.16
N GLY A 38 7.44 -4.95 -1.27
CA GLY A 38 6.50 -4.71 -0.16
C GLY A 38 5.11 -5.17 -0.52
N ARG A 39 4.13 -4.76 0.29
CA ARG A 39 2.72 -5.07 0.04
C ARG A 39 1.84 -3.86 0.25
N VAL A 40 0.86 -3.68 -0.63
CA VAL A 40 -0.22 -2.69 -0.46
C VAL A 40 -1.55 -3.43 -0.44
N ASP A 41 -2.32 -3.17 0.61
CA ASP A 41 -3.65 -3.72 0.81
C ASP A 41 -4.68 -2.62 0.53
N VAL A 42 -5.63 -2.88 -0.37
CA VAL A 42 -6.77 -2.01 -0.64
C VAL A 42 -8.01 -2.67 -0.06
N TYR A 43 -8.54 -2.13 1.04
CA TYR A 43 -9.70 -2.66 1.75
C TYR A 43 -11.03 -2.17 1.14
N ALA A 44 -12.10 -2.94 1.34
CA ALA A 44 -13.44 -2.61 0.85
C ALA A 44 -14.05 -1.34 1.51
N ASP A 45 -13.53 -0.94 2.67
CA ASP A 45 -13.88 0.32 3.34
C ASP A 45 -13.11 1.53 2.76
N GLY A 46 -12.26 1.30 1.76
CA GLY A 46 -11.46 2.31 1.06
C GLY A 46 -10.11 2.59 1.68
N ARG A 47 -9.72 1.96 2.79
CA ARG A 47 -8.37 2.12 3.33
C ARG A 47 -7.33 1.51 2.40
N VAL A 48 -6.27 2.25 2.12
CA VAL A 48 -5.08 1.77 1.42
C VAL A 48 -3.93 1.72 2.43
N VAL A 49 -3.50 0.51 2.76
CA VAL A 49 -2.53 0.26 3.83
C VAL A 49 -1.27 -0.32 3.24
N TRP A 50 -0.13 0.23 3.62
CA TRP A 50 1.18 -0.23 3.18
C TRP A 50 1.86 -1.09 4.24
N PHE A 51 2.52 -2.15 3.78
CA PHE A 51 3.35 -3.02 4.60
C PHE A 51 4.75 -3.11 4.01
N ALA A 52 5.74 -2.92 4.87
CA ALA A 52 7.14 -3.15 4.53
C ALA A 52 7.39 -4.62 4.19
N GLY A 53 8.37 -4.85 3.31
CA GLY A 53 8.92 -6.16 3.06
C GLY A 53 9.81 -6.66 4.21
N PRO A 54 10.35 -7.89 4.09
CA PRO A 54 11.20 -8.51 5.11
C PRO A 54 12.45 -7.72 5.53
N GLY A 55 12.98 -6.83 4.68
CA GLY A 55 14.14 -5.98 5.00
C GLY A 55 13.79 -4.61 5.55
N GLY A 56 12.52 -4.38 5.90
CA GLY A 56 12.09 -3.18 6.59
C GLY A 56 11.60 -2.07 5.66
N ALA A 57 11.47 -0.87 6.24
CA ALA A 57 10.87 0.26 5.57
C ALA A 57 11.78 0.82 4.47
N ALA A 58 11.18 1.20 3.34
CA ALA A 58 11.85 1.95 2.30
C ALA A 58 11.29 3.38 2.24
N ASN A 59 12.07 4.28 1.65
CA ASN A 59 11.67 5.67 1.48
C ASN A 59 10.71 5.85 0.29
N TYR A 60 10.54 4.82 -0.54
CA TYR A 60 9.63 4.84 -1.68
C TYR A 60 9.04 3.45 -1.96
N THR A 61 7.79 3.45 -2.41
CA THR A 61 7.07 2.28 -2.92
C THR A 61 6.28 2.68 -4.16
N SER A 62 6.41 1.91 -5.24
CA SER A 62 5.63 2.15 -6.45
C SER A 62 4.18 1.68 -6.24
N LEU A 63 3.21 2.54 -6.56
CA LEU A 63 1.79 2.18 -6.63
C LEU A 63 1.32 1.94 -8.08
N SER A 64 2.21 2.13 -9.05
CA SER A 64 1.90 1.93 -10.47
C SER A 64 1.55 0.47 -10.73
N GLY A 65 0.51 0.26 -11.54
CA GLY A 65 0.03 -1.09 -11.88
C GLY A 65 -0.97 -1.68 -10.90
N ILE A 66 -1.20 -1.05 -9.73
CA ILE A 66 -2.33 -1.41 -8.87
C ILE A 66 -3.62 -1.06 -9.59
N SER A 67 -4.40 -2.08 -9.93
CA SER A 67 -5.71 -1.94 -10.54
C SER A 67 -6.64 -3.02 -10.01
N PHE A 68 -7.92 -2.67 -9.88
CA PHE A 68 -8.98 -3.55 -9.42
C PHE A 68 -10.33 -3.03 -9.91
N TRP A 69 -11.32 -3.91 -9.95
CA TRP A 69 -12.69 -3.53 -10.23
C TRP A 69 -13.33 -2.90 -9.01
N THR A 70 -14.03 -1.80 -9.22
CA THR A 70 -14.90 -1.19 -8.22
C THR A 70 -16.21 -1.95 -8.13
N ASP A 71 -16.86 -1.89 -6.98
CA ASP A 71 -18.27 -2.30 -6.81
C ASP A 71 -19.22 -1.13 -7.12
#